data_AF-A0A1H3W4L0-F1
#
_entry.id   AF-A0A1H3W4L0-F1
#
_cell.length_a   1.000
_cell.length_b   1.000
_cell.length_c   1.000
_cell.angle_alpha   90.00
_cell.angle_beta   90.00
_cell.angle_gamma   90.00
#
_symmetry.space_group_name_H-M   'P 1'
#
loop_
_entity.id
_entity.type
_entity.pdbx_description
1 polymer ?
#
loop_
_entity_poly.entity_id
_entity_poly.type
_entity_poly.pdbx_seq_one_letter_code
_entity_poly.pdbx_strand_id
1 'polypeptide(L)'
;MKRHILKGIIKAEDKVFCEGDYLTIGDNSLSEYFEDNLNGRIVSARYWIADKEMPYNDLLKTHIKQLYGSTDYSHGVAYSEHTGYLWTDDEAKIGGHDLVEELTSHDTKYCYLEIDEYEVGDDTPD
;
A
#
# COMPACT_ATOMS: atom_id res chain seq x y z
N MET A 1 -14.04 -11.92 2.67
CA MET A 1 -12.71 -11.44 2.19
C MET A 1 -12.91 -10.52 1.00
N LYS A 2 -12.56 -9.25 1.16
CA LYS A 2 -12.73 -8.21 0.14
C LYS A 2 -11.38 -7.65 -0.26
N ARG A 3 -11.12 -7.48 -1.56
CA ARG A 3 -9.86 -6.93 -2.07
C ARG A 3 -10.06 -5.50 -2.56
N HIS A 4 -9.18 -4.61 -2.11
CA HIS A 4 -9.08 -3.22 -2.49
C HIS A 4 -7.82 -3.02 -3.32
N ILE A 5 -7.91 -2.27 -4.41
CA ILE A 5 -6.78 -2.03 -5.31
C ILE A 5 -6.67 -0.53 -5.54
N LEU A 6 -5.54 0.03 -5.14
CA LEU A 6 -5.14 1.41 -5.39
C LEU A 6 -3.94 1.39 -6.34
N LYS A 7 -3.97 2.18 -7.40
CA LYS A 7 -2.88 2.23 -8.37
C LYS A 7 -2.71 3.62 -8.94
N GLY A 8 -1.46 4.00 -9.20
CA GLY A 8 -1.13 5.29 -9.77
C GLY A 8 0.23 5.79 -9.32
N ILE A 9 0.54 7.03 -9.68
CA ILE A 9 1.76 7.69 -9.22
C ILE A 9 1.57 8.09 -7.76
N ILE A 10 2.58 7.81 -6.93
CA ILE A 10 2.67 8.31 -5.57
C ILE A 10 2.96 9.81 -5.64
N LYS A 11 2.18 10.60 -4.92
CA LYS A 11 2.52 11.98 -4.62
C LYS A 11 2.46 12.17 -3.11
N ALA A 12 3.60 12.52 -2.53
CA ALA A 12 3.69 13.00 -1.17
C ALA A 12 3.68 14.53 -1.17
N GLU A 13 2.77 15.14 -0.42
CA GLU A 13 2.77 16.60 -0.24
C GLU A 13 3.51 16.95 1.07
N ASP A 14 4.40 17.94 1.03
CA ASP A 14 5.11 18.41 2.23
C ASP A 14 4.10 18.98 3.25
N LYS A 15 4.34 18.72 4.55
CA LYS A 15 3.53 19.10 5.74
C LYS A 15 3.30 20.61 5.94
N VAL A 16 3.06 21.39 4.90
CA VAL A 16 3.09 22.84 5.05
C VAL A 16 1.76 23.38 5.56
N PHE A 17 0.58 22.80 5.24
CA PHE A 17 -0.68 23.49 5.64
C PHE A 17 -1.99 22.71 5.92
N CYS A 18 -2.11 21.38 5.80
CA CYS A 18 -3.43 20.73 5.95
C CYS A 18 -3.40 19.47 6.84
N GLU A 19 -4.34 19.41 7.80
CA GLU A 19 -4.79 18.17 8.43
C GLU A 19 -5.57 17.38 7.38
N GLY A 20 -5.03 16.23 6.94
CA GLY A 20 -5.67 15.35 5.96
C GLY A 20 -5.06 15.45 4.56
N ASP A 21 -4.68 14.30 4.02
CA ASP A 21 -4.12 14.04 2.68
C ASP A 21 -2.60 14.20 2.52
N TYR A 22 -1.84 13.41 3.27
CA TYR A 22 -0.38 13.40 3.17
C TYR A 22 0.16 12.63 1.95
N LEU A 23 -0.61 11.67 1.44
CA LEU A 23 -0.16 10.73 0.42
C LEU A 23 -1.30 10.32 -0.49
N THR A 24 -1.09 10.49 -1.80
CA THR A 24 -2.03 10.03 -2.82
C THR A 24 -1.42 8.95 -3.70
N ILE A 25 -2.23 7.96 -4.08
CA ILE A 25 -1.92 6.99 -5.13
C ILE A 25 -2.91 7.21 -6.28
N GLY A 26 -2.41 7.80 -7.37
CA GLY A 26 -3.28 8.23 -8.47
C GLY A 26 -4.21 9.35 -7.99
N ASP A 27 -5.51 9.10 -8.04
CA ASP A 27 -6.55 10.06 -7.62
C ASP A 27 -7.10 9.79 -6.22
N ASN A 28 -6.50 8.85 -5.46
CA ASN A 28 -7.01 8.44 -4.14
C ASN A 28 -6.08 8.90 -3.03
N SER A 29 -6.62 9.62 -2.04
CA SER A 29 -5.96 9.84 -0.75
C SER A 29 -5.90 8.53 0.05
N LEU A 30 -4.72 8.15 0.53
CA LEU A 30 -4.60 6.93 1.34
C LEU A 30 -5.34 7.06 2.67
N SER A 31 -5.20 8.21 3.33
CA SER A 31 -5.76 8.44 4.66
C SER A 31 -7.29 8.39 4.62
N GLU A 32 -7.92 9.13 3.71
CA GLU A 32 -9.37 9.08 3.51
C GLU A 32 -9.84 7.68 3.13
N TYR A 33 -9.13 7.01 2.21
CA TYR A 33 -9.52 5.67 1.77
C TYR A 33 -9.51 4.68 2.94
N PHE A 34 -8.51 4.76 3.81
CA PHE A 34 -8.38 3.87 4.97
C PHE A 34 -9.43 4.16 6.02
N GLU A 35 -9.69 5.44 6.31
CA GLU A 35 -10.75 5.85 7.24
C GLU A 35 -12.13 5.39 6.77
N ASP A 36 -12.47 5.64 5.50
CA ASP A 36 -13.79 5.33 4.95
C ASP A 36 -14.05 3.84 4.74
N ASN A 37 -13.01 3.06 4.41
CA ASN A 37 -13.21 1.69 3.92
C ASN A 37 -12.65 0.61 4.85
N LEU A 38 -11.60 0.89 5.63
CA LEU A 38 -10.77 -0.14 6.26
C LEU A 38 -10.56 0.06 7.76
N ASN A 39 -10.99 1.19 8.33
CA ASN A 39 -10.81 1.49 9.75
C ASN A 39 -11.38 0.37 10.65
N GLY A 40 -10.56 -0.07 11.61
CA GLY A 40 -10.90 -1.09 12.58
C GLY A 40 -10.91 -2.53 12.03
N ARG A 41 -10.43 -2.74 10.80
CA ARG A 41 -10.39 -4.07 10.15
C ARG A 41 -9.00 -4.69 10.19
N ILE A 42 -8.96 -6.03 10.12
CA ILE A 42 -7.73 -6.77 9.88
C ILE A 42 -7.46 -6.75 8.38
N VAL A 43 -6.27 -6.29 7.99
CA VAL A 43 -5.89 -6.16 6.59
C VAL A 43 -4.51 -6.75 6.31
N SER A 44 -4.30 -7.19 5.08
CA SER A 44 -2.98 -7.47 4.53
C SER A 44 -2.75 -6.53 3.35
N ALA A 45 -1.71 -5.71 3.42
CA ALA A 45 -1.30 -4.80 2.36
C ALA A 45 -0.09 -5.36 1.62
N ARG A 46 -0.19 -5.44 0.30
CA ARG A 46 0.90 -5.77 -0.62
C ARG A 46 1.06 -4.65 -1.61
N TYR A 47 2.29 -4.23 -1.88
CA TYR A 47 2.50 -3.25 -2.95
C TYR A 47 3.72 -3.53 -3.79
N TRP A 48 3.65 -2.99 -5.01
CA TRP A 48 4.72 -3.00 -5.98
C TRP A 48 5.02 -1.56 -6.41
N ILE A 49 6.28 -1.16 -6.29
CA ILE A 49 6.78 0.13 -6.75
C ILE A 49 7.53 -0.06 -8.06
N ALA A 50 7.37 0.84 -9.02
CA ALA A 50 8.16 0.88 -10.26
C ALA A 50 8.50 2.31 -10.66
N ASP A 51 9.61 2.50 -11.37
CA ASP A 51 10.06 3.83 -11.81
C ASP A 51 9.15 4.45 -12.89
N LYS A 52 8.27 3.65 -13.50
CA LYS A 52 7.27 4.10 -14.49
C LYS A 52 6.00 3.25 -14.38
N GLU A 53 4.91 3.75 -14.94
CA GLU A 53 3.69 2.97 -15.05
C GLU A 53 3.93 1.65 -15.79
N MET A 54 3.52 0.55 -15.17
CA MET A 54 3.71 -0.79 -15.69
C MET A 54 2.45 -1.63 -15.51
N PRO A 55 2.12 -2.53 -16.46
CA PRO A 55 1.05 -3.49 -16.28
C PRO A 55 1.32 -4.41 -15.09
N TYR A 56 0.28 -4.77 -14.35
CA TYR A 56 0.36 -5.68 -13.21
C TYR A 56 1.08 -7.00 -13.53
N ASN A 57 0.83 -7.59 -14.71
CA ASN A 57 1.50 -8.81 -15.14
C ASN A 57 3.03 -8.65 -15.24
N ASP A 58 3.52 -7.47 -15.57
CA ASP A 58 4.96 -7.22 -15.70
C ASP A 58 5.59 -6.89 -14.35
N LEU A 59 4.85 -6.26 -13.43
CA LEU A 59 5.24 -6.16 -12.01
C LEU A 59 5.40 -7.55 -11.38
N LEU A 60 4.41 -8.42 -11.58
CA LEU A 60 4.43 -9.81 -11.11
C LEU A 60 5.59 -10.61 -11.70
N LYS A 61 5.82 -10.54 -13.01
CA LYS A 61 6.96 -11.21 -13.65
C LYS A 61 8.28 -10.75 -13.05
N THR A 62 8.42 -9.46 -12.75
CA THR A 62 9.64 -8.91 -12.15
C THR A 62 9.83 -9.42 -10.73
N HIS A 63 8.77 -9.44 -9.92
CA HIS A 63 8.79 -10.05 -8.59
C HIS A 63 9.16 -11.54 -8.62
N ILE A 64 8.55 -12.31 -9.52
CA ILE A 64 8.86 -13.74 -9.72
C ILE A 64 10.34 -13.90 -10.10
N LYS A 65 10.87 -13.10 -11.03
CA LYS A 65 12.29 -13.11 -11.38
C LYS A 65 13.19 -12.84 -10.17
N GLN A 66 12.84 -11.87 -9.32
CA GLN A 66 13.57 -11.55 -8.09
C GLN A 66 13.58 -12.72 -7.10
N LEU A 67 12.46 -13.41 -6.90
CA LEU A 67 12.38 -14.61 -6.04
C LEU A 67 13.33 -15.73 -6.50
N TYR A 68 13.51 -15.88 -7.81
CA TYR A 68 14.45 -16.86 -8.39
C TYR A 68 15.90 -16.35 -8.48
N GLY A 69 16.22 -15.23 -7.83
CA GLY A 69 17.58 -14.65 -7.82
C GLY A 69 18.02 -14.04 -9.15
N SER A 70 17.08 -13.86 -10.10
CA SER A 70 17.35 -13.23 -11.38
C SER A 70 17.15 -11.72 -11.24
N THR A 71 18.25 -10.98 -11.10
CA THR A 71 18.23 -9.52 -10.98
C THR A 71 18.20 -8.88 -12.37
N ASP A 72 17.03 -8.85 -13.00
CA ASP A 72 16.81 -8.01 -14.17
C ASP A 72 16.55 -6.57 -13.68
N TYR A 73 17.63 -5.80 -13.50
CA TYR A 73 17.64 -4.40 -13.01
C TYR A 73 17.09 -3.42 -14.05
N SER A 74 15.99 -3.77 -14.72
CA SER A 74 15.49 -2.94 -15.83
C SER A 74 14.49 -1.87 -15.39
N HIS A 75 13.92 -1.95 -14.19
CA HIS A 75 12.79 -1.08 -13.80
C HIS A 75 12.64 -0.75 -12.30
N GLY A 76 13.65 -1.06 -11.47
CA GLY A 76 13.66 -0.64 -10.06
C GLY A 76 12.49 -1.15 -9.22
N VAL A 77 11.99 -2.36 -9.50
CA VAL A 77 10.75 -2.86 -8.87
C VAL A 77 11.00 -3.31 -7.43
N ALA A 78 10.25 -2.74 -6.47
CA ALA A 78 10.28 -3.15 -5.06
C ALA A 78 8.95 -3.79 -4.67
N TYR A 79 9.00 -4.86 -3.87
CA TYR A 79 7.83 -5.57 -3.32
C TYR A 79 7.92 -5.57 -1.80
N SER A 80 6.80 -5.29 -1.13
CA SER A 80 6.66 -5.47 0.32
C SER A 80 5.25 -5.95 0.66
N GLU A 81 5.14 -6.72 1.75
CA GLU A 81 3.90 -7.30 2.24
C GLU A 81 3.84 -7.17 3.77
N HIS A 82 2.81 -6.47 4.25
CA HIS A 82 2.57 -6.23 5.67
C HIS A 82 1.17 -6.71 6.05
N THR A 83 1.06 -7.50 7.10
CA THR A 83 -0.24 -8.01 7.59
C THR A 83 -0.44 -7.61 9.04
N GLY A 84 -1.60 -7.03 9.36
CA GLY A 84 -1.89 -6.60 10.72
C GLY A 84 -3.24 -5.91 10.89
N TYR A 85 -3.50 -5.46 12.11
CA TYR A 85 -4.64 -4.60 12.40
C TYR A 85 -4.35 -3.21 11.86
N LEU A 86 -5.30 -2.62 11.11
CA LEU A 86 -5.19 -1.24 10.64
C LEU A 86 -5.72 -0.30 11.72
N TRP A 87 -4.84 0.57 12.23
CA TRP A 87 -5.24 1.63 13.14
C TRP A 87 -4.97 3.00 12.50
N THR A 88 -6.02 3.83 12.42
CA THR A 88 -6.08 5.04 11.58
C THR A 88 -5.95 6.32 12.40
N ASP A 89 -5.10 6.35 13.42
CA ASP A 89 -4.83 7.57 14.19
C ASP A 89 -3.80 8.44 13.42
N ASP A 90 -4.08 8.79 12.17
CA ASP A 90 -3.25 9.57 11.21
C ASP A 90 -2.06 8.86 10.52
N GLU A 91 -1.53 7.76 11.07
CA GLU A 91 -0.29 7.11 10.56
C GLU A 91 -0.51 5.77 9.83
N ALA A 92 -1.76 5.43 9.47
CA ALA A 92 -2.10 4.25 8.65
C ALA A 92 -1.30 2.97 9.03
N LYS A 93 -1.21 2.69 10.33
CA LYS A 93 -0.31 1.65 10.84
C LYS A 93 -0.94 0.29 10.62
N ILE A 94 -0.25 -0.57 9.88
CA ILE A 94 -0.62 -1.97 9.67
C ILE A 94 0.31 -2.83 10.51
N GLY A 95 -0.19 -3.39 11.61
CA GLY A 95 0.62 -4.27 12.46
C GLY A 95 1.88 -3.62 13.04
N GLY A 96 1.89 -2.29 13.20
CA GLY A 96 3.04 -1.53 13.67
C GLY A 96 3.97 -1.00 12.57
N HIS A 97 3.69 -1.28 11.29
CA HIS A 97 4.38 -0.67 10.15
C HIS A 97 3.64 0.58 9.66
N ASP A 98 4.37 1.68 9.52
CA ASP A 98 3.86 2.92 8.92
C ASP A 98 3.97 2.82 7.38
N LEU A 99 2.87 2.39 6.76
CA LEU A 99 2.79 2.25 5.31
C LEU A 99 2.87 3.61 4.60
N VAL A 100 2.40 4.69 5.25
CA VAL A 100 2.43 6.04 4.67
C VAL A 100 3.86 6.55 4.60
N GLU A 101 4.64 6.41 5.67
CA GLU A 101 6.07 6.77 5.69
C GLU A 101 6.85 5.98 4.64
N GLU A 102 6.61 4.66 4.54
CA GLU A 102 7.30 3.81 3.58
C GLU A 102 7.00 4.22 2.12
N LEU A 103 5.73 4.45 1.78
CA LEU A 103 5.33 4.89 0.45
C LEU A 103 5.75 6.34 0.15
N THR A 104 5.82 7.20 1.16
CA THR A 104 6.35 8.57 1.02
C THR A 104 7.79 8.58 0.52
N SER A 105 8.60 7.58 0.92
CA SER A 105 9.98 7.41 0.42
C SER A 105 10.07 7.07 -1.07
N HIS A 106 8.94 6.79 -1.72
CA HIS A 106 8.80 6.44 -3.12
C HIS A 106 8.03 7.49 -3.93
N ASP A 107 8.09 8.75 -3.52
CA ASP A 107 7.48 9.88 -4.24
C ASP A 107 7.83 9.87 -5.74
N THR A 108 6.86 10.26 -6.57
CA THR A 108 6.88 10.22 -8.05
C THR A 108 6.96 8.84 -8.71
N LYS A 109 7.06 7.75 -7.94
CA LYS A 109 7.06 6.38 -8.50
C LYS A 109 5.65 5.86 -8.73
N TYR A 110 5.53 4.89 -9.63
CA TYR A 110 4.28 4.15 -9.81
C TYR A 110 4.12 3.14 -8.68
N CYS A 111 2.94 3.10 -8.06
CA CYS A 111 2.56 2.13 -7.06
C CYS A 111 1.33 1.34 -7.51
N TYR A 112 1.39 0.03 -7.26
CA TYR A 112 0.23 -0.84 -7.27
C TYR A 112 0.08 -1.41 -5.86
N LEU A 113 -0.97 -1.01 -5.14
CA LEU A 113 -1.25 -1.41 -3.76
C LEU A 113 -2.50 -2.27 -3.73
N GLU A 114 -2.36 -3.51 -3.26
CA GLU A 114 -3.45 -4.41 -2.93
C GLU A 114 -3.65 -4.47 -1.43
N ILE A 115 -4.90 -4.36 -1.00
CA ILE A 115 -5.26 -4.55 0.40
C ILE A 115 -6.35 -5.63 0.47
N ASP A 116 -6.01 -6.75 1.09
CA ASP A 116 -6.93 -7.83 1.40
C ASP A 116 -7.52 -7.59 2.80
N GLU A 117 -8.84 -7.42 2.85
CA GLU A 117 -9.61 -7.26 4.08
C GLU A 117 -10.12 -8.62 4.56
N TYR A 118 -9.87 -8.92 5.84
CA TYR A 118 -10.35 -10.12 6.51
C TYR A 118 -11.55 -9.79 7.37
N GLU A 119 -12.63 -10.56 7.21
CA GLU A 119 -13.74 -10.53 8.14
C GLU A 119 -13.26 -11.14 9.45
N VAL A 120 -13.28 -10.35 10.52
CA VAL A 120 -13.11 -10.88 11.87
C VAL A 120 -14.40 -11.66 12.15
N GLY A 121 -14.31 -13.00 12.13
CA GLY A 121 -15.39 -13.83 12.63
C GLY A 121 -15.68 -13.42 14.07
N ASP A 122 -16.97 -13.31 14.40
CA ASP A 122 -17.51 -12.90 15.71
C ASP A 122 -17.23 -13.95 16.82
N ASP A 123 -16.06 -14.59 16.79
CA ASP A 123 -15.58 -15.52 17.80
C ASP A 123 -14.98 -14.72 18.96
N THR A 124 -15.82 -13.89 19.59
CA THR A 124 -15.59 -13.45 20.97
C THR A 124 -15.92 -14.64 21.87
N PRO A 125 -14.98 -15.20 22.64
CA PRO A 125 -15.34 -16.13 23.70
C PRO A 125 -16.13 -15.35 24.76
N ASP A 126 -17.35 -15.81 25.06
CA ASP A 126 -18.19 -15.35 26.19
C ASP A 126 -17.42 -15.33 27.53
#